data_AF-A0A938LVU1-F1
#
_entry.id   AF-A0A938LVU1-F1
#
_cell.length_a   1.000
_cell.length_b   1.000
_cell.length_c   1.000
_cell.angle_alpha   90.00
_cell.angle_beta   90.00
_cell.angle_gamma   90.00
#
_symmetry.space_group_name_H-M   'P 1'
#
loop_
_entity.id
_entity.type
_entity.pdbx_description
1 polymer ?
#
loop_
_entity_poly.entity_id
_entity_poly.type
_entity_poly.pdbx_seq_one_letter_code
_entity_poly.pdbx_strand_id
1 'polypeptide(L)'
;MMDAPVIPPRPAPHNRALRRIHLLSTVWFIACIGYILVLVLRQVGFQWWLIFSLSGPSALVVLVLISLYLFALYRGMGETQQIEAEHPLTTNSYYMALYVAAPMLGGLAGTLGMVGVTEPTRFLLGIALGTLGTTFAVWIVIDPIAGLLEMFLPASRQHRSARLAQVEAQRRARQEKREHLLAEAFAREERERRHWQQKLQSQAQRLAALLACDAANLAQAEQEAVDIGAEAWRLGGLSCMRQLHEMTIAAAQGRDPGAGSRGTQVPAQTGPAVSRSRDRSADYLSYWWDGVGDWHRPSWD
;
A
#
# COMPACT_ATOMS: atom_id res chain seq x y z
N MET A 1 15.14 -26.72 -25.74
CA MET A 1 13.74 -27.10 -25.50
C MET A 1 12.92 -25.86 -25.79
N MET A 2 12.30 -25.78 -26.98
CA MET A 2 11.47 -24.64 -27.38
C MET A 2 10.06 -24.91 -26.85
N ASP A 3 9.56 -24.04 -25.97
CA ASP A 3 8.19 -24.11 -25.48
C ASP A 3 7.22 -23.99 -26.65
N ALA A 4 6.35 -24.99 -26.79
CA ALA A 4 5.30 -24.96 -27.80
C ALA A 4 4.38 -23.76 -27.53
N PRO A 5 3.95 -23.02 -28.56
CA PRO A 5 3.06 -21.88 -28.40
C PRO A 5 1.73 -22.36 -27.79
N VAL A 6 1.43 -21.85 -26.59
CA VAL A 6 0.14 -22.06 -25.93
C VAL A 6 -0.93 -21.36 -26.75
N ILE A 7 -1.66 -22.11 -27.57
CA ILE A 7 -2.79 -21.58 -28.35
C ILE A 7 -3.90 -21.22 -27.35
N PRO A 8 -4.33 -19.95 -27.26
CA PRO A 8 -5.40 -19.57 -26.34
C PRO A 8 -6.70 -20.29 -26.73
N PRO A 9 -7.46 -20.83 -25.77
CA PRO A 9 -8.69 -21.54 -26.04
C PRO A 9 -9.69 -20.61 -26.74
N ARG A 10 -10.32 -21.09 -27.83
CA ARG A 10 -11.42 -20.37 -28.49
C ARG A 10 -12.53 -20.12 -27.47
N PRO A 11 -13.09 -18.90 -27.37
CA PRO A 11 -14.16 -18.61 -26.45
C PRO A 11 -15.39 -19.46 -26.81
N ALA A 12 -15.92 -20.19 -25.82
CA ALA A 12 -17.07 -21.07 -26.01
C ALA A 12 -18.30 -20.27 -26.51
N PRO A 13 -19.14 -20.86 -27.38
CA PRO A 13 -20.29 -20.18 -28.00
C PRO A 13 -21.31 -19.62 -26.99
N HIS A 14 -21.35 -20.16 -25.77
CA HIS A 14 -22.22 -19.73 -24.67
C HIS A 14 -22.02 -18.25 -24.27
N ASN A 15 -20.81 -17.72 -24.40
CA ASN A 15 -20.47 -16.37 -23.93
C ASN A 15 -21.13 -15.27 -24.78
N ARG A 16 -21.46 -15.56 -26.04
CA ARG A 16 -22.11 -14.58 -26.93
C ARG A 16 -23.58 -14.36 -26.58
N ALA A 17 -24.30 -15.43 -26.22
CA ALA A 17 -25.70 -15.35 -25.82
C ALA A 17 -25.83 -14.58 -24.50
N LEU A 18 -25.03 -14.94 -23.49
CA LEU A 18 -24.98 -14.22 -22.21
C LEU A 18 -24.67 -12.73 -22.38
N ARG A 19 -23.70 -12.36 -23.25
CA ARG A 19 -23.38 -10.96 -23.50
C ARG A 19 -24.55 -10.18 -24.11
N ARG A 20 -25.33 -10.79 -25.00
CA ARG A 20 -26.53 -10.16 -25.58
C ARG A 20 -27.63 -9.98 -24.53
N ILE A 21 -27.90 -11.01 -23.74
CA ILE A 21 -28.88 -10.93 -22.63
C ILE A 21 -28.44 -9.85 -21.65
N HIS A 22 -27.14 -9.78 -21.34
CA HIS A 22 -26.58 -8.75 -20.47
C HIS A 22 -26.80 -7.34 -21.01
N LEU A 23 -26.48 -7.09 -22.28
CA LEU A 23 -26.71 -5.80 -22.89
C LEU A 23 -28.19 -5.41 -22.84
N LEU A 24 -29.08 -6.32 -23.26
CA LEU A 24 -30.52 -6.07 -23.28
C LEU A 24 -31.07 -5.79 -21.88
N SER A 25 -30.70 -6.62 -20.91
CA SER A 25 -31.09 -6.50 -19.52
C SER A 25 -30.60 -5.20 -18.87
N THR A 26 -29.39 -4.75 -19.25
CA THR A 26 -28.82 -3.48 -18.78
C THR A 26 -29.57 -2.28 -19.35
N VAL A 27 -29.83 -2.27 -20.67
CA VAL A 27 -30.60 -1.22 -21.32
C VAL A 27 -32.02 -1.15 -20.72
N TRP A 28 -32.65 -2.30 -20.51
CA TRP A 28 -33.97 -2.40 -19.87
C TRP A 28 -33.98 -1.84 -18.45
N PHE A 29 -33.00 -2.20 -17.63
CA PHE A 29 -32.86 -1.71 -16.26
C PHE A 29 -32.68 -0.18 -16.22
N ILE A 30 -31.80 0.37 -17.07
CA ILE A 30 -31.58 1.82 -17.18
C ILE A 30 -32.86 2.52 -17.62
N ALA A 31 -33.61 1.96 -18.57
CA ALA A 31 -34.89 2.52 -19.00
C ALA A 31 -35.92 2.55 -17.86
N CYS A 32 -36.00 1.50 -17.04
CA CYS A 32 -36.89 1.45 -15.87
C CYS A 32 -36.51 2.50 -14.81
N ILE A 33 -35.21 2.64 -14.51
CA ILE A 33 -34.71 3.68 -13.61
C ILE A 33 -35.02 5.08 -14.14
N GLY A 34 -34.72 5.32 -15.42
CA GLY A 34 -34.99 6.60 -16.08
C GLY A 34 -36.49 6.94 -16.05
N TYR A 35 -37.35 5.95 -16.29
CA TYR A 35 -38.81 6.11 -16.20
C TYR A 35 -39.25 6.54 -14.79
N ILE A 36 -38.81 5.84 -13.75
CA ILE A 36 -39.13 6.17 -12.36
C ILE A 36 -38.63 7.57 -12.02
N LEU A 37 -37.39 7.90 -12.40
CA LEU A 37 -36.80 9.20 -12.15
C LEU A 37 -37.61 10.33 -12.81
N VAL A 38 -37.97 10.19 -14.08
CA VAL A 38 -38.80 11.17 -14.80
C VAL A 38 -40.18 11.32 -14.15
N LEU A 39 -40.80 10.20 -13.74
CA LEU A 39 -42.10 10.21 -13.10
C LEU A 39 -42.05 10.94 -11.75
N VAL A 40 -41.04 10.66 -10.92
CA VAL A 40 -40.84 11.33 -9.63
C VAL A 40 -40.54 12.82 -9.83
N LEU A 41 -39.67 13.18 -10.78
CA LEU A 41 -39.37 14.58 -11.10
C LEU A 41 -40.62 15.35 -11.54
N ARG A 42 -41.48 14.72 -12.35
CA ARG A 42 -42.75 15.31 -12.79
C ARG A 42 -43.72 15.50 -11.61
N GLN A 43 -43.80 14.55 -10.69
CA GLN A 43 -44.68 14.64 -9.51
C GLN A 43 -44.25 15.74 -8.53
N VAL A 44 -42.93 15.97 -8.38
CA VAL A 44 -42.39 17.00 -7.49
C VAL A 44 -42.47 18.41 -8.12
N GLY A 45 -42.94 18.54 -9.36
CA GLY A 45 -43.20 19.84 -9.99
C GLY A 45 -41.95 20.70 -10.19
N PHE A 46 -40.77 20.08 -10.33
CA PHE A 46 -39.48 20.76 -10.50
C PHE A 46 -39.10 21.74 -9.37
N GLN A 47 -39.73 21.63 -8.19
CA GLN A 47 -39.37 22.42 -7.02
C GLN A 47 -38.11 21.84 -6.35
N TRP A 48 -36.94 22.13 -6.94
CA TRP A 48 -35.62 21.62 -6.53
C TRP A 48 -35.30 21.77 -5.03
N TRP A 49 -35.94 22.73 -4.34
CA TRP A 49 -35.80 22.95 -2.91
C TRP A 49 -36.33 21.80 -2.03
N LEU A 50 -37.25 20.98 -2.54
CA LEU A 50 -37.88 19.90 -1.78
C LEU A 50 -37.05 18.60 -1.74
N ILE A 51 -35.98 18.51 -2.52
CA ILE A 51 -35.08 17.35 -2.57
C ILE A 51 -34.30 17.18 -1.25
N PHE A 52 -34.17 18.26 -0.46
CA PHE A 52 -33.48 18.25 0.84
C PHE A 52 -34.39 17.95 2.04
N SER A 53 -35.71 17.85 1.85
CA SER A 53 -36.59 17.41 2.93
C SER A 53 -36.61 15.89 2.97
N LEU A 54 -36.36 15.28 4.13
CA LEU A 54 -36.33 13.83 4.34
C LEU A 54 -37.71 13.15 4.17
N SER A 55 -38.68 13.81 3.55
CA SER A 55 -40.01 13.31 3.27
C SER A 55 -40.04 12.55 1.93
N GLY A 56 -40.50 11.29 1.95
CA GLY A 56 -41.03 10.49 0.83
C GLY A 56 -40.21 10.48 -0.48
N PRO A 57 -40.41 11.44 -1.41
CA PRO A 57 -39.73 11.45 -2.71
C PRO A 57 -38.20 11.44 -2.63
N SER A 58 -37.59 12.07 -1.62
CA SER A 58 -36.13 12.10 -1.45
C SER A 58 -35.57 10.71 -1.12
N ALA A 59 -36.29 9.90 -0.33
CA ALA A 59 -35.91 8.53 -0.04
C ALA A 59 -35.87 7.65 -1.31
N LEU A 60 -36.80 7.87 -2.25
CA LEU A 60 -36.85 7.13 -3.50
C LEU A 60 -35.67 7.50 -4.41
N VAL A 61 -35.33 8.79 -4.51
CA VAL A 61 -34.15 9.25 -5.25
C VAL A 61 -32.87 8.72 -4.62
N VAL A 62 -32.73 8.78 -3.30
CA VAL A 62 -31.58 8.21 -2.57
C VAL A 62 -31.48 6.70 -2.80
N LEU A 63 -32.60 5.98 -2.74
CA LEU A 63 -32.62 4.53 -3.01
C LEU A 63 -32.19 4.24 -4.45
N VAL A 64 -32.64 5.02 -5.43
CA VAL A 64 -32.20 4.90 -6.83
C VAL A 64 -30.72 5.24 -7.01
N LEU A 65 -30.19 6.25 -6.31
CA LEU A 65 -28.77 6.57 -6.35
C LEU A 65 -27.91 5.48 -5.72
N ILE A 66 -28.34 4.95 -4.56
CA ILE A 66 -27.72 3.78 -3.92
C ILE A 66 -27.79 2.58 -4.87
N SER A 67 -28.92 2.40 -5.57
CA SER A 67 -29.12 1.34 -6.56
C SER A 67 -28.10 1.42 -7.69
N LEU A 68 -27.96 2.60 -8.28
CA LEU A 68 -26.99 2.85 -9.35
C LEU A 68 -25.55 2.71 -8.86
N TYR A 69 -25.25 3.17 -7.65
CA TYR A 69 -23.94 3.07 -7.03
C TYR A 69 -23.54 1.60 -6.79
N LEU A 70 -24.41 0.83 -6.13
CA LEU A 70 -24.20 -0.60 -5.92
C LEU A 70 -24.09 -1.31 -7.28
N PHE A 71 -24.88 -0.89 -8.27
CA PHE A 71 -24.80 -1.45 -9.61
C PHE A 71 -23.46 -1.24 -10.28
N ALA A 72 -22.92 -0.02 -10.23
CA ALA A 72 -21.60 0.28 -10.76
C ALA A 72 -20.50 -0.49 -10.01
N LEU A 73 -20.56 -0.54 -8.67
CA LEU A 73 -19.54 -1.16 -7.84
C LEU A 73 -19.50 -2.68 -8.02
N TYR A 74 -20.66 -3.35 -7.95
CA TYR A 74 -20.72 -4.81 -8.04
C TYR A 74 -20.55 -5.33 -9.47
N ARG A 75 -21.00 -4.60 -10.51
CA ARG A 75 -20.71 -5.00 -11.89
C ARG A 75 -19.29 -4.65 -12.34
N GLY A 76 -18.67 -3.61 -11.77
CA GLY A 76 -17.30 -3.21 -12.10
C GLY A 76 -16.23 -4.17 -11.58
N MET A 77 -16.48 -4.90 -10.48
CA MET A 77 -15.50 -5.82 -9.88
C MET A 77 -15.47 -7.23 -10.52
N GLY A 78 -16.36 -7.53 -11.47
CA GLY A 78 -16.55 -8.88 -12.02
C GLY A 78 -15.49 -9.36 -13.04
N GLU A 79 -14.48 -8.56 -13.38
CA GLU A 79 -13.56 -8.86 -14.49
C GLU A 79 -12.21 -9.50 -14.08
N THR A 80 -12.10 -10.04 -12.87
CA THR A 80 -10.93 -10.85 -12.51
C THR A 80 -11.22 -12.34 -12.76
N GLN A 81 -10.84 -12.81 -13.95
CA GLN A 81 -11.04 -14.17 -14.48
C GLN A 81 -10.44 -15.32 -13.63
N GLN A 82 -9.73 -15.04 -12.53
CA GLN A 82 -9.13 -16.08 -11.68
C GLN A 82 -10.12 -16.75 -10.70
N ILE A 83 -11.38 -16.33 -10.71
CA ILE A 83 -12.37 -16.70 -9.69
C ILE A 83 -13.23 -17.93 -10.08
N GLU A 84 -13.16 -18.40 -11.34
CA GLU A 84 -14.00 -19.52 -11.80
C GLU A 84 -13.84 -20.82 -10.99
N ALA A 85 -12.63 -21.08 -10.47
CA ALA A 85 -12.34 -22.30 -9.72
C ALA A 85 -12.86 -22.30 -8.27
N GLU A 86 -13.20 -21.13 -7.71
CA GLU A 86 -13.46 -21.00 -6.26
C GLU A 86 -14.93 -20.90 -5.90
N HIS A 87 -15.72 -20.47 -6.87
CA HIS A 87 -17.12 -20.14 -6.69
C HIS A 87 -17.99 -20.94 -7.68
N PRO A 88 -17.99 -22.28 -7.61
CA PRO A 88 -18.59 -23.14 -8.63
C PRO A 88 -20.11 -22.97 -8.78
N LEU A 89 -20.80 -22.34 -7.82
CA LEU A 89 -22.23 -22.08 -7.92
C LEU A 89 -22.49 -20.75 -8.62
N THR A 90 -21.78 -19.69 -8.21
CA THR A 90 -21.97 -18.35 -8.76
C THR A 90 -21.26 -18.17 -10.10
N THR A 91 -20.21 -18.94 -10.40
CA THR A 91 -19.55 -18.96 -11.72
C THR A 91 -20.25 -19.87 -12.72
N ASN A 92 -21.23 -20.67 -12.26
CA ASN A 92 -22.01 -21.51 -13.14
C ASN A 92 -22.79 -20.67 -14.15
N SER A 93 -22.72 -21.05 -15.42
CA SER A 93 -23.51 -20.51 -16.53
C SER A 93 -24.99 -20.30 -16.20
N TYR A 94 -25.61 -21.22 -15.44
CA TYR A 94 -27.02 -21.09 -15.04
C TYR A 94 -27.25 -19.95 -14.05
N TYR A 95 -26.39 -19.81 -13.04
CA TYR A 95 -26.48 -18.72 -12.07
C TYR A 95 -26.20 -17.39 -12.74
N MET A 96 -25.18 -17.32 -13.61
CA MET A 96 -24.90 -16.12 -14.40
C MET A 96 -26.04 -15.74 -15.33
N ALA A 97 -26.68 -16.71 -15.99
CA ALA A 97 -27.88 -16.45 -16.79
C ALA A 97 -29.02 -15.86 -15.94
N LEU A 98 -29.29 -16.44 -14.75
CA LEU A 98 -30.30 -15.93 -13.82
C LEU A 98 -29.97 -14.50 -13.35
N TYR A 99 -28.74 -14.29 -12.89
CA TYR A 99 -28.26 -13.01 -12.37
C TYR A 99 -28.34 -11.91 -13.44
N VAL A 100 -27.93 -12.23 -14.66
CA VAL A 100 -27.96 -11.31 -15.79
C VAL A 100 -29.39 -11.05 -16.27
N ALA A 101 -30.28 -12.05 -16.24
CA ALA A 101 -31.68 -11.92 -16.65
C ALA A 101 -32.60 -11.30 -15.58
N ALA A 102 -32.11 -11.11 -14.35
CA ALA A 102 -32.91 -10.62 -13.22
C ALA A 102 -33.75 -9.35 -13.51
N PRO A 103 -33.25 -8.29 -14.18
CA PRO A 103 -34.08 -7.15 -14.58
C PRO A 103 -35.28 -7.53 -15.45
N MET A 104 -35.08 -8.41 -16.43
CA MET A 104 -36.16 -8.85 -17.33
C MET A 104 -37.18 -9.72 -16.59
N LEU A 105 -36.71 -10.61 -15.72
CA LEU A 105 -37.57 -11.42 -14.85
C LEU A 105 -38.38 -10.55 -13.90
N GLY A 106 -37.79 -9.48 -13.36
CA GLY A 106 -38.50 -8.51 -12.54
C GLY A 106 -39.54 -7.71 -13.32
N GLY A 107 -39.23 -7.33 -14.56
CA GLY A 107 -40.21 -6.72 -15.46
C GLY A 107 -41.42 -7.63 -15.70
N LEU A 108 -41.17 -8.92 -15.94
CA LEU A 108 -42.21 -9.94 -16.10
C LEU A 108 -43.00 -10.19 -14.80
N ALA A 109 -42.34 -10.21 -13.65
CA ALA A 109 -43.03 -10.28 -12.36
C ALA A 109 -43.93 -9.04 -12.15
N GLY A 110 -43.45 -7.86 -12.55
CA GLY A 110 -44.21 -6.61 -12.52
C GLY A 110 -45.42 -6.63 -13.46
N THR A 111 -45.29 -7.14 -14.69
CA THR A 111 -46.45 -7.26 -15.61
C THR A 111 -47.52 -8.19 -15.03
N LEU A 112 -47.12 -9.34 -14.47
CA LEU A 112 -48.02 -10.28 -13.82
C LEU A 112 -48.70 -9.67 -12.58
N GLY A 113 -47.96 -8.91 -11.77
CA GLY A 113 -48.51 -8.21 -10.60
C GLY A 113 -49.49 -7.09 -10.94
N MET A 114 -49.46 -6.58 -12.17
CA MET A 114 -50.31 -5.48 -12.63
C MET A 114 -51.50 -5.93 -13.50
N VAL A 115 -51.78 -7.24 -13.53
CA VAL A 115 -52.95 -7.78 -14.23
C VAL A 115 -54.24 -7.12 -13.70
N GLY A 116 -55.06 -6.59 -14.61
CA GLY A 116 -56.30 -5.89 -14.29
C GLY A 116 -56.16 -4.39 -14.08
N VAL A 117 -54.95 -3.84 -14.04
CA VAL A 117 -54.74 -2.38 -13.97
C VAL A 117 -54.86 -1.78 -15.36
N THR A 118 -55.85 -0.92 -15.54
CA THR A 118 -56.15 -0.28 -16.84
C THR A 118 -55.38 1.03 -17.05
N GLU A 119 -54.92 1.67 -15.98
CA GLU A 119 -54.20 2.95 -16.07
C GLU A 119 -52.75 2.73 -16.53
N PRO A 120 -52.33 3.25 -17.71
CA PRO A 120 -51.02 2.94 -18.30
C PRO A 120 -49.84 3.40 -17.44
N THR A 121 -49.96 4.53 -16.76
CA THR A 121 -48.92 5.08 -15.88
C THR A 121 -48.66 4.16 -14.69
N ARG A 122 -49.73 3.68 -14.03
CA ARG A 122 -49.62 2.73 -12.92
C ARG A 122 -49.06 1.41 -13.40
N PHE A 123 -49.56 0.90 -14.54
CA PHE A 123 -49.08 -0.33 -15.15
C PHE A 123 -47.56 -0.30 -15.41
N LEU A 124 -47.07 0.75 -16.09
CA LEU A 124 -45.64 0.94 -16.35
C LEU A 124 -44.82 1.12 -15.06
N LEU A 125 -45.35 1.85 -14.07
CA LEU A 125 -44.71 1.98 -12.77
C LEU A 125 -44.56 0.62 -12.07
N GLY A 126 -45.58 -0.23 -12.12
CA GLY A 126 -45.51 -1.59 -11.55
C GLY A 126 -44.45 -2.46 -12.22
N ILE A 127 -44.29 -2.36 -13.55
CA ILE A 127 -43.21 -3.04 -14.30
C ILE A 127 -41.83 -2.54 -13.85
N ALA A 128 -41.66 -1.22 -13.73
CA ALA A 128 -40.40 -0.63 -13.33
C ALA A 128 -40.04 -0.99 -11.87
N LEU A 129 -41.03 -0.98 -10.97
CA LEU A 129 -40.87 -1.42 -9.58
C LEU A 129 -40.56 -2.91 -9.48
N GLY A 130 -41.20 -3.77 -10.28
CA GLY A 130 -40.86 -5.20 -10.34
C GLY A 130 -39.42 -5.43 -10.81
N THR A 131 -38.99 -4.70 -11.84
CA THR A 131 -37.61 -4.73 -12.34
C THR A 131 -36.58 -4.39 -11.25
N LEU A 132 -36.81 -3.29 -10.52
CA LEU A 132 -35.97 -2.90 -9.38
C LEU A 132 -36.04 -3.93 -8.24
N GLY A 133 -37.25 -4.30 -7.82
CA GLY A 133 -37.45 -5.21 -6.69
C GLY A 133 -36.74 -6.54 -6.87
N THR A 134 -36.89 -7.17 -8.05
CA THR A 134 -36.23 -8.45 -8.34
C THR A 134 -34.72 -8.34 -8.44
N THR A 135 -34.20 -7.28 -9.06
CA THR A 135 -32.74 -7.07 -9.13
C THR A 135 -32.15 -6.91 -7.73
N PHE A 136 -32.79 -6.11 -6.86
CA PHE A 136 -32.38 -6.00 -5.47
C PHE A 136 -32.50 -7.31 -4.70
N ALA A 137 -33.59 -8.06 -4.86
CA ALA A 137 -33.75 -9.33 -4.18
C ALA A 137 -32.64 -10.33 -4.58
N VAL A 138 -32.32 -10.41 -5.87
CA VAL A 138 -31.22 -11.27 -6.34
C VAL A 138 -29.89 -10.83 -5.71
N TRP A 139 -29.62 -9.53 -5.62
CA TRP A 139 -28.33 -9.02 -5.17
C TRP A 139 -28.16 -9.02 -3.64
N ILE A 140 -29.20 -8.60 -2.91
CA ILE A 140 -29.15 -8.46 -1.46
C ILE A 140 -29.40 -9.80 -0.76
N VAL A 141 -30.22 -10.67 -1.36
CA VAL A 141 -30.65 -11.91 -0.71
C VAL A 141 -30.03 -13.13 -1.37
N ILE A 142 -30.19 -13.29 -2.68
CA ILE A 142 -29.75 -14.51 -3.36
C ILE A 142 -28.22 -14.60 -3.40
N ASP A 143 -27.52 -13.50 -3.70
CA ASP A 143 -26.06 -13.50 -3.85
C ASP A 143 -25.32 -13.85 -2.55
N PRO A 144 -25.66 -13.28 -1.37
CA PRO A 144 -25.05 -13.70 -0.11
C PRO A 144 -25.41 -15.14 0.26
N ILE A 145 -26.63 -15.61 -0.01
CA ILE A 145 -27.02 -17.00 0.24
C ILE A 145 -26.22 -17.95 -0.64
N ALA A 146 -26.05 -17.64 -1.94
CA ALA A 146 -25.23 -18.42 -2.84
C ALA A 146 -23.77 -18.48 -2.36
N GLY A 147 -23.21 -17.34 -1.96
CA GLY A 147 -21.86 -17.28 -1.38
C GLY A 147 -21.73 -18.10 -0.09
N LEU A 148 -22.72 -18.08 0.80
CA LEU A 148 -22.73 -18.90 2.00
C LEU A 148 -22.79 -20.40 1.66
N LEU A 149 -23.65 -20.79 0.71
CA LEU A 149 -23.76 -22.18 0.25
C LEU A 149 -22.43 -22.68 -0.36
N GLU A 150 -21.73 -21.82 -1.10
CA GLU A 150 -20.40 -22.16 -1.63
C GLU A 150 -19.38 -22.43 -0.53
N MET A 151 -19.44 -21.72 0.60
CA MET A 151 -18.53 -21.96 1.73
C MET A 151 -18.75 -23.34 2.39
N PHE A 152 -19.92 -23.95 2.19
CA PHE A 152 -20.19 -25.31 2.64
C PHE A 152 -19.72 -26.38 1.65
N LEU A 153 -19.39 -26.02 0.40
CA LEU A 153 -18.88 -26.98 -0.58
C LEU A 153 -17.43 -27.36 -0.27
N PRO A 154 -17.10 -28.67 -0.26
CA PRO A 154 -15.75 -29.14 0.07
C PRO A 154 -14.70 -28.68 -0.95
N ALA A 155 -15.07 -28.57 -2.23
CA ALA A 155 -14.19 -28.08 -3.28
C ALA A 155 -13.74 -26.62 -3.04
N SER A 156 -14.67 -25.73 -2.66
CA SER A 156 -14.34 -24.33 -2.35
C SER A 156 -13.40 -24.22 -1.14
N ARG A 157 -13.61 -25.05 -0.11
CA ARG A 157 -12.72 -25.11 1.06
C ARG A 157 -11.30 -25.54 0.70
N GLN A 158 -11.15 -26.54 -0.19
CA GLN A 158 -9.84 -27.00 -0.65
C GLN A 158 -9.11 -25.88 -1.41
N HIS A 159 -9.75 -25.24 -2.39
CA HIS A 159 -9.14 -24.14 -3.14
C HIS A 159 -8.76 -22.95 -2.26
N ARG A 160 -9.62 -22.59 -1.30
CA ARG A 160 -9.32 -21.52 -0.33
C ARG A 160 -8.08 -21.87 0.51
N SER A 161 -7.99 -23.10 1.01
CA SER A 161 -6.82 -23.54 1.78
C SER A 161 -5.53 -23.55 0.95
N ALA A 162 -5.61 -23.97 -0.32
CA ALA A 162 -4.47 -23.97 -1.23
C ALA A 162 -3.95 -22.55 -1.51
N ARG A 163 -4.84 -21.57 -1.72
CA ARG A 163 -4.44 -20.16 -1.87
C ARG A 163 -3.82 -19.59 -0.61
N LEU A 164 -4.40 -19.86 0.56
CA LEU A 164 -3.84 -19.38 1.82
C LEU A 164 -2.43 -19.96 2.02
N ALA A 165 -2.24 -21.24 1.74
CA ALA A 165 -0.92 -21.88 1.76
C ALA A 165 0.05 -21.23 0.75
N GLN A 166 -0.41 -20.91 -0.47
CA GLN A 166 0.42 -20.23 -1.47
C GLN A 166 0.79 -18.81 -1.05
N VAL A 167 -0.14 -18.05 -0.48
CA VAL A 167 0.11 -16.68 0.03
C VAL A 167 1.08 -16.72 1.20
N GLU A 168 0.93 -17.69 2.12
CA GLU A 168 1.87 -17.89 3.22
C GLU A 168 3.26 -18.27 2.71
N ALA A 169 3.36 -19.18 1.75
CA ALA A 169 4.63 -19.55 1.12
C ALA A 169 5.30 -18.35 0.44
N GLN A 170 4.54 -17.51 -0.27
CA GLN A 170 5.07 -16.27 -0.87
C GLN A 170 5.53 -15.27 0.17
N ARG A 171 4.82 -15.13 1.30
CA ARG A 171 5.23 -14.25 2.40
C ARG A 171 6.55 -14.72 3.02
N ARG A 172 6.69 -16.03 3.27
CA ARG A 172 7.93 -16.62 3.80
C ARG A 172 9.10 -16.40 2.84
N ALA A 173 8.93 -16.69 1.55
CA ALA A 173 9.98 -16.46 0.54
C ALA A 173 10.40 -14.98 0.45
N ARG A 174 9.45 -14.04 0.57
CA ARG A 174 9.77 -12.60 0.60
C ARG A 174 10.50 -12.21 1.88
N GLN A 175 10.13 -12.80 3.02
CA GLN A 175 10.79 -12.54 4.28
C GLN A 175 12.24 -13.07 4.26
N GLU A 176 12.46 -14.31 3.84
CA GLU A 176 13.80 -14.89 3.68
C GLU A 176 14.66 -14.06 2.72
N LYS A 177 14.09 -13.58 1.60
CA LYS A 177 14.82 -12.70 0.67
C LYS A 177 15.21 -11.37 1.31
N ARG A 178 14.34 -10.77 2.14
CA ARG A 178 14.64 -9.53 2.86
C ARG A 178 15.74 -9.75 3.89
N GLU A 179 15.65 -10.81 4.68
CA GLU A 179 16.65 -11.18 5.67
C GLU A 179 18.02 -11.42 5.01
N HIS A 180 18.03 -12.12 3.87
CA HIS A 180 19.25 -12.35 3.09
C HIS A 180 19.88 -11.03 2.59
N LEU A 181 19.07 -10.13 2.01
CA LEU A 181 19.56 -8.83 1.53
C LEU A 181 20.07 -7.94 2.68
N LEU A 182 19.42 -7.97 3.84
CA LEU A 182 19.89 -7.25 5.02
C LEU A 182 21.21 -7.82 5.53
N ALA A 183 21.34 -9.13 5.63
CA ALA A 183 22.59 -9.78 6.04
C ALA A 183 23.74 -9.45 5.08
N GLU A 184 23.47 -9.45 3.77
CA GLU A 184 24.46 -9.06 2.77
C GLU A 184 24.85 -7.58 2.89
N ALA A 185 23.88 -6.68 3.12
CA ALA A 185 24.14 -5.26 3.32
C ALA A 185 25.02 -5.01 4.55
N PHE A 186 24.70 -5.64 5.70
CA PHE A 186 25.52 -5.55 6.91
C PHE A 186 26.94 -6.11 6.69
N ALA A 187 27.08 -7.25 6.01
CA ALA A 187 28.39 -7.83 5.72
C ALA A 187 29.23 -6.96 4.76
N ARG A 188 28.58 -6.21 3.85
CA ARG A 188 29.26 -5.23 3.00
C ARG A 188 29.69 -4.01 3.83
N GLU A 189 28.79 -3.46 4.63
CA GLU A 189 29.09 -2.31 5.50
C GLU A 189 30.23 -2.61 6.47
N GLU A 190 30.25 -3.80 7.09
CA GLU A 190 31.32 -4.17 8.02
C GLU A 190 32.68 -4.32 7.32
N ARG A 191 32.70 -4.84 6.08
CA ARG A 191 33.92 -4.90 5.26
C ARG A 191 34.44 -3.50 4.92
N GLU A 192 33.54 -2.61 4.52
CA GLU A 192 33.89 -1.20 4.25
C GLU A 192 34.43 -0.51 5.49
N ARG A 193 33.77 -0.68 6.66
CA ARG A 193 34.27 -0.12 7.93
C ARG A 193 35.67 -0.60 8.26
N ARG A 194 35.97 -1.90 8.13
CA ARG A 194 37.33 -2.43 8.39
C ARG A 194 38.36 -1.84 7.43
N HIS A 195 38.01 -1.73 6.14
CA HIS A 195 38.88 -1.13 5.13
C HIS A 195 39.18 0.33 5.43
N TRP A 196 38.16 1.11 5.80
CA TRP A 196 38.34 2.52 6.18
C TRP A 196 39.10 2.68 7.48
N GLN A 197 38.87 1.80 8.46
CA GLN A 197 39.61 1.81 9.72
C GLN A 197 41.11 1.66 9.47
N GLN A 198 41.51 0.74 8.58
CA GLN A 198 42.91 0.55 8.23
C GLN A 198 43.51 1.77 7.53
N LYS A 199 42.76 2.40 6.62
CA LYS A 199 43.24 3.57 5.87
C LYS A 199 43.32 4.84 6.71
N LEU A 200 42.34 5.07 7.59
CA LEU A 200 42.20 6.29 8.37
C LEU A 200 42.98 6.25 9.69
N GLN A 201 43.57 5.11 10.08
CA GLN A 201 44.22 4.94 11.38
C GLN A 201 45.34 5.97 11.63
N SER A 202 46.22 6.17 10.67
CA SER A 202 47.33 7.13 10.79
C SER A 202 46.82 8.57 10.88
N GLN A 203 45.83 8.93 10.07
CA GLN A 203 45.18 10.24 10.10
C GLN A 203 44.47 10.50 11.43
N ALA A 204 43.74 9.51 11.96
CA ALA A 204 43.07 9.62 13.26
C ALA A 204 44.06 9.84 14.41
N GLN A 205 45.22 9.16 14.38
CA GLN A 205 46.28 9.35 15.37
C GLN A 205 46.92 10.73 15.28
N ARG A 206 47.18 11.22 14.05
CA ARG A 206 47.69 12.58 13.83
C ARG A 206 46.69 13.63 14.35
N LEU A 207 45.42 13.48 14.02
CA LEU A 207 44.38 14.41 14.45
C LEU A 207 44.20 14.37 15.98
N ALA A 208 44.28 13.19 16.60
CA ALA A 208 44.28 13.06 18.06
C ALA A 208 45.51 13.74 18.71
N ALA A 209 46.68 13.68 18.09
CA ALA A 209 47.87 14.38 18.56
C ALA A 209 47.71 15.91 18.42
N LEU A 210 47.13 16.40 17.32
CA LEU A 210 46.83 17.83 17.13
C LEU A 210 45.88 18.36 18.22
N LEU A 211 44.88 17.57 18.62
CA LEU A 211 43.96 17.92 19.72
C LEU A 211 44.64 17.96 21.09
N ALA A 212 45.79 17.30 21.25
CA ALA A 212 46.56 17.28 22.50
C ALA A 212 47.63 18.38 22.56
N CYS A 213 47.92 19.08 21.45
CA CYS A 213 48.93 20.14 21.39
C CYS A 213 48.48 21.44 22.07
N ASP A 214 49.42 22.16 22.66
CA ASP A 214 49.19 23.45 23.33
C ASP A 214 48.83 24.58 22.36
N ALA A 215 48.13 25.60 22.88
CA ALA A 215 47.54 26.72 22.14
C ALA A 215 48.52 27.60 21.32
N ALA A 216 49.83 27.39 21.43
CA ALA A 216 50.85 28.19 20.75
C ALA A 216 50.86 28.03 19.22
N ASN A 217 50.36 26.90 18.69
CA ASN A 217 50.40 26.57 17.25
C ASN A 217 49.00 26.32 16.64
N LEU A 218 47.96 26.95 17.18
CA LEU A 218 46.56 26.70 16.79
C LEU A 218 46.29 26.81 15.28
N ALA A 219 46.80 27.87 14.64
CA ALA A 219 46.55 28.10 13.21
C ALA A 219 47.12 26.98 12.31
N GLN A 220 48.28 26.44 12.66
CA GLN A 220 48.87 25.33 11.90
C GLN A 220 48.13 24.02 12.17
N ALA A 221 47.72 23.77 13.41
CA ALA A 221 46.95 22.59 13.78
C ALA A 221 45.56 22.57 13.13
N GLU A 222 44.92 23.74 13.00
CA GLU A 222 43.64 23.90 12.32
C GLU A 222 43.77 23.57 10.82
N GLN A 223 44.77 24.15 10.13
CA GLN A 223 45.01 23.86 8.72
C GLN A 223 45.27 22.36 8.47
N GLU A 224 46.11 21.72 9.29
CA GLU A 224 46.40 20.29 9.16
C GLU A 224 45.17 19.42 9.43
N ALA A 225 44.34 19.79 10.41
CA ALA A 225 43.07 19.10 10.66
C ALA A 225 42.09 19.24 9.47
N VAL A 226 41.99 20.44 8.88
CA VAL A 226 41.18 20.68 7.66
C VAL A 226 41.67 19.82 6.49
N ASP A 227 42.99 19.75 6.27
CA ASP A 227 43.57 18.94 5.19
C ASP A 227 43.30 17.44 5.40
N ILE A 228 43.44 16.94 6.63
CA ILE A 228 43.09 15.55 6.99
C ILE A 228 41.59 15.27 6.76
N GLY A 229 40.72 16.20 7.15
CA GLY A 229 39.27 16.09 6.91
C GLY A 229 38.93 16.08 5.42
N ALA A 230 39.53 16.99 4.64
CA ALA A 230 39.34 17.02 3.19
C ALA A 230 39.79 15.73 2.51
N GLU A 231 40.91 15.14 2.96
CA GLU A 231 41.39 13.84 2.45
C GLU A 231 40.41 12.70 2.79
N ALA A 232 39.93 12.62 4.04
CA ALA A 232 38.96 11.60 4.45
C ALA A 232 37.62 11.75 3.70
N TRP A 233 37.15 12.98 3.47
CA TRP A 233 35.97 13.25 2.64
C TRP A 233 36.17 12.80 1.19
N ARG A 234 37.33 13.07 0.58
CA ARG A 234 37.63 12.61 -0.79
C ARG A 234 37.71 11.09 -0.89
N LEU A 235 38.08 10.40 0.18
CA LEU A 235 38.19 8.94 0.22
C LEU A 235 36.83 8.21 0.29
N GLY A 236 35.86 8.73 1.06
CA GLY A 236 34.56 8.06 1.20
C GLY A 236 33.44 8.94 1.77
N GLY A 237 33.53 10.25 1.57
CA GLY A 237 32.52 11.23 1.96
C GLY A 237 32.25 11.24 3.47
N LEU A 238 30.97 11.40 3.81
CA LEU A 238 30.51 11.55 5.19
C LEU A 238 30.80 10.32 6.06
N SER A 239 30.74 9.11 5.50
CA SER A 239 30.99 7.88 6.25
C SER A 239 32.44 7.80 6.75
N CYS A 240 33.41 8.14 5.89
CA CYS A 240 34.81 8.22 6.28
C CYS A 240 35.06 9.33 7.29
N MET A 241 34.44 10.50 7.11
CA MET A 241 34.56 11.61 8.08
C MET A 241 34.06 11.21 9.46
N ARG A 242 32.89 10.58 9.55
CA ARG A 242 32.31 10.13 10.82
C ARG A 242 33.21 9.08 11.48
N GLN A 243 33.71 8.14 10.70
CA GLN A 243 34.60 7.10 11.21
C GLN A 243 35.94 7.67 11.67
N LEU A 244 36.53 8.61 10.92
CA LEU A 244 37.75 9.33 11.32
C LEU A 244 37.54 10.05 12.66
N HIS A 245 36.42 10.74 12.81
CA HIS A 245 36.05 11.43 14.05
C HIS A 245 35.91 10.45 15.23
N GLU A 246 35.16 9.35 15.06
CA GLU A 246 35.00 8.31 16.09
C GLU A 246 36.36 7.69 16.49
N MET A 247 37.24 7.42 15.52
CA MET A 247 38.59 6.89 15.76
C MET A 247 39.50 7.90 16.46
N THR A 248 39.39 9.18 16.11
CA THR A 248 40.16 10.26 16.74
C THR A 248 39.76 10.40 18.21
N ILE A 249 38.46 10.43 18.51
CA ILE A 249 37.98 10.47 19.90
C ILE A 249 38.49 9.27 20.69
N ALA A 250 38.44 8.07 20.11
CA ALA A 250 38.95 6.86 20.76
C ALA A 250 40.45 6.98 21.07
N ALA A 251 41.25 7.42 20.10
CA ALA A 251 42.70 7.61 20.24
C ALA A 251 43.05 8.69 21.28
N ALA A 252 42.35 9.84 21.29
CA ALA A 252 42.55 10.92 22.26
C ALA A 252 42.21 10.49 23.70
N GLN A 253 41.29 9.53 23.86
CA GLN A 253 40.96 8.93 25.15
C GLN A 253 41.97 7.85 25.59
N GLY A 254 43.00 7.55 24.79
CA GLY A 254 43.93 6.45 25.03
C GLY A 254 43.28 5.06 24.90
N ARG A 255 42.11 4.96 24.26
CA ARG A 255 41.50 3.67 23.93
C ARG A 255 42.08 3.20 22.60
N ASP A 256 42.55 1.96 22.56
CA ASP A 256 42.94 1.34 21.30
C ASP A 256 41.70 1.24 20.38
N PRO A 257 41.66 1.94 19.23
CA PRO A 257 40.53 1.90 18.32
C PRO A 257 40.30 0.51 17.70
N GLY A 258 41.24 -0.44 17.85
CA GLY A 258 41.11 -1.83 17.42
C GLY A 258 40.45 -2.77 18.43
N ALA A 259 40.35 -2.39 19.70
CA ALA A 259 39.73 -3.20 20.75
C ALA A 259 38.21 -3.02 20.70
N GLY A 260 37.55 -3.68 19.75
CA GLY A 260 36.11 -3.61 19.56
C GLY A 260 35.34 -3.82 20.88
N SER A 261 34.29 -3.01 21.07
CA SER A 261 33.33 -3.07 22.19
C SER A 261 32.73 -4.47 22.39
N ARG A 262 33.48 -5.39 23.00
CA ARG A 262 32.90 -6.52 23.72
C ARG A 262 32.41 -5.97 25.05
N GLY A 263 31.09 -5.97 25.21
CA GLY A 263 30.38 -5.45 26.37
C GLY A 263 31.08 -5.82 27.68
N THR A 264 31.79 -4.87 28.25
CA THR A 264 32.38 -4.98 29.58
C THR A 264 31.47 -4.18 30.48
N GLN A 265 30.70 -4.89 31.30
CA GLN A 265 29.87 -4.30 32.36
C GLN A 265 30.73 -3.40 33.25
N VAL A 266 30.27 -2.17 33.43
CA VAL A 266 30.91 -1.15 34.26
C VAL A 266 30.81 -1.55 35.73
N PRO A 267 31.93 -1.71 36.48
CA PRO A 267 31.86 -1.70 37.93
C PRO A 267 31.65 -0.26 38.41
N ALA A 268 30.71 -0.08 39.32
CA ALA A 268 30.43 1.19 39.98
C ALA A 268 31.70 1.70 40.70
N GLN A 269 32.14 2.92 40.36
CA GLN A 269 33.14 3.65 41.11
C GLN A 269 32.58 4.99 41.58
N THR A 270 32.47 5.10 42.90
CA THR A 270 32.34 6.31 43.70
C THR A 270 33.73 6.92 43.94
N GLY A 271 33.93 8.18 43.54
CA GLY A 271 35.09 8.99 43.93
C GLY A 271 35.17 10.30 43.14
N PRO A 272 35.21 11.48 43.78
CA PRO A 272 35.26 12.76 43.07
C PRO A 272 36.70 13.28 42.88
N ALA A 273 36.83 14.14 41.87
CA ALA A 273 37.90 15.14 41.67
C ALA A 273 39.15 14.74 40.86
N VAL A 274 38.99 14.65 39.53
CA VAL A 274 39.89 15.30 38.54
C VAL A 274 39.07 15.59 37.26
N SER A 275 38.46 16.78 37.14
CA SER A 275 37.64 17.14 35.96
C SER A 275 37.65 18.64 35.68
N ARG A 276 38.81 19.21 35.32
CA ARG A 276 38.88 20.62 34.88
C ARG A 276 39.65 20.90 33.59
N SER A 277 40.42 19.95 33.04
CA SER A 277 41.06 20.11 31.72
C SER A 277 40.28 19.48 30.56
N ARG A 278 39.23 18.70 30.84
CA ARG A 278 38.48 17.95 29.83
C ARG A 278 37.41 18.77 29.10
N ASP A 279 36.99 19.90 29.69
CA ASP A 279 35.92 20.75 29.14
C ASP A 279 36.36 21.57 27.93
N ARG A 280 37.64 21.98 27.83
CA ARG A 280 38.09 22.82 26.70
C ARG A 280 38.38 22.03 25.42
N SER A 281 38.82 20.78 25.52
CA SER A 281 39.14 19.96 24.34
C SER A 281 37.89 19.49 23.58
N ALA A 282 36.73 19.43 24.25
CA ALA A 282 35.47 18.99 23.66
C ALA A 282 34.87 20.02 22.68
N ASP A 283 35.08 21.31 22.93
CA ASP A 283 34.47 22.39 22.13
C ASP A 283 35.15 22.58 20.76
N TYR A 284 36.46 22.35 20.64
CA TYR A 284 37.18 22.54 19.36
C TYR A 284 36.78 21.51 18.29
N LEU A 285 36.42 20.29 18.71
CA LEU A 285 36.00 19.23 17.81
C LEU A 285 34.65 19.55 17.14
N SER A 286 33.72 20.16 17.88
CA SER A 286 32.44 20.64 17.34
C SER A 286 32.63 21.76 16.32
N TYR A 287 33.52 22.73 16.57
CA TYR A 287 33.80 23.80 15.59
C TYR A 287 34.36 23.27 14.27
N TRP A 288 35.24 22.27 14.34
CA TRP A 288 35.78 21.62 13.14
C TRP A 288 34.71 20.81 12.39
N TRP A 289 33.86 20.09 13.10
CA TRP A 289 32.79 19.28 12.52
C TRP A 289 31.66 20.13 11.91
N ASP A 290 31.27 21.22 12.59
CA ASP A 290 30.27 22.17 12.10
C ASP A 290 30.78 22.97 10.90
N GLY A 291 32.07 23.28 10.84
CA GLY A 291 32.71 23.91 9.68
C GLY A 291 32.63 23.08 8.39
N VAL A 292 32.52 21.74 8.48
CA VAL A 292 32.23 20.86 7.33
C VAL A 292 30.74 20.89 6.97
N GLY A 293 29.85 21.13 7.94
CA GLY A 293 28.41 21.35 7.73
C GLY A 293 28.12 22.62 6.93
N ASP A 294 28.93 23.67 7.11
CA ASP A 294 28.82 24.92 6.35
C ASP A 294 29.22 24.78 4.86
N TRP A 295 29.87 23.68 4.45
CA TRP A 295 30.14 23.42 3.01
C TRP A 295 28.86 23.11 2.23
N HIS A 296 27.78 22.71 2.91
CA HIS A 296 26.45 22.55 2.30
C HIS A 296 25.71 23.89 2.10
N ARG A 297 26.22 24.97 2.69
CA ARG A 297 25.72 26.34 2.52
C ARG A 297 26.90 27.25 2.18
N PRO A 298 27.37 27.27 0.92
CA PRO A 298 28.29 28.31 0.51
C PRO A 298 27.59 29.64 0.77
N SER A 299 28.10 30.41 1.74
CA SER A 299 27.77 31.83 1.84
C SER A 299 28.30 32.45 0.54
N TRP A 300 27.40 32.64 -0.41
CA TRP A 300 27.67 33.42 -1.61
C TRP A 300 27.71 34.88 -1.16
N ASP A 301 28.90 35.33 -0.77
CA ASP A 301 29.29 36.74 -0.79
C ASP A 301 30.04 37.06 -2.09
#